data_AF-W1XK46-F1
#
_entry.id   AF-W1XK46-F1
#
_cell.length_a   1.000
_cell.length_b   1.000
_cell.length_c   1.000
_cell.angle_alpha   90.00
_cell.angle_beta   90.00
_cell.angle_gamma   90.00
#
_symmetry.space_group_name_H-M   'P 1'
#
loop_
_entity.id
_entity.type
_entity.pdbx_description
1 polymer ?
#
loop_
_entity_poly.entity_id
_entity_poly.type
_entity_poly.pdbx_seq_one_letter_code
_entity_poly.pdbx_strand_id
1 'polypeptide(L)'
;FKYYLNNLTIPSLIQAFREHHTYSTESRSLVMYFMINDLFMGSSIDSQSKELNFLIFAKDTNNKIIEIQIISNNGIVIKKISNLNLNRVRYIYKHEPENNERWYVIKVILE
;
A
#
# COMPACT_ATOMS: atom_id res chain seq x y z
N PHE A 1 0.12 -12.90 -6.77
CA PHE A 1 -0.82 -11.95 -6.14
C PHE A 1 -1.27 -12.48 -4.80
N LYS A 2 -1.30 -11.65 -3.77
CA LYS A 2 -1.85 -11.93 -2.43
C LYS A 2 -2.99 -10.96 -2.13
N TYR A 3 -3.92 -11.39 -1.27
CA TYR A 3 -5.07 -10.60 -0.82
C TYR A 3 -4.88 -10.20 0.64
N TYR A 4 -5.35 -9.02 1.00
CA TYR A 4 -5.58 -8.69 2.40
C TYR A 4 -7.04 -8.99 2.74
N LEU A 5 -7.27 -9.84 3.75
CA LEU A 5 -8.59 -10.31 4.14
C LEU A 5 -8.76 -10.12 5.65
N ASN A 6 -9.89 -9.55 6.07
CA ASN A 6 -10.25 -9.44 7.48
C ASN A 6 -10.70 -10.79 8.07
N ASN A 7 -11.19 -11.74 7.25
CA ASN A 7 -11.60 -13.09 7.61
C ASN A 7 -11.34 -14.06 6.44
N LEU A 8 -11.10 -15.35 6.70
CA LEU A 8 -10.87 -16.38 5.66
C LEU A 8 -12.17 -17.10 5.29
N THR A 9 -13.08 -16.42 4.59
CA THR A 9 -14.31 -17.04 4.05
C THR A 9 -14.40 -16.86 2.53
N ILE A 10 -15.06 -17.79 1.81
CA ILE A 10 -15.26 -17.67 0.36
C ILE A 10 -15.88 -16.31 -0.04
N PRO A 11 -16.91 -15.79 0.65
CA PRO A 11 -17.45 -14.46 0.35
C PRO A 11 -16.42 -13.34 0.49
N SER A 12 -15.60 -13.36 1.56
CA SER A 12 -14.56 -12.34 1.76
C SER A 12 -13.46 -12.39 0.68
N LEU A 13 -13.14 -13.58 0.18
CA LEU A 13 -12.19 -13.74 -0.93
C LEU A 13 -12.75 -13.15 -2.23
N ILE A 14 -14.01 -13.43 -2.54
CA ILE A 14 -14.69 -12.86 -3.72
C ILE A 14 -14.77 -11.34 -3.60
N GLN A 15 -15.04 -10.82 -2.41
CA GLN A 15 -15.10 -9.39 -2.15
C GLN A 15 -13.74 -8.71 -2.35
N ALA A 16 -12.67 -9.24 -1.76
CA ALA A 16 -11.33 -8.68 -1.93
C ALA A 16 -10.85 -8.70 -3.39
N PHE A 17 -11.30 -9.69 -4.17
CA PHE A 17 -11.06 -9.72 -5.62
C PHE A 17 -11.80 -8.60 -6.36
N ARG A 18 -13.09 -8.41 -6.05
CA ARG A 18 -13.93 -7.35 -6.66
C ARG A 18 -13.44 -5.94 -6.30
N GLU A 19 -12.92 -5.77 -5.10
CA GLU A 19 -12.47 -4.48 -4.57
C GLU A 19 -10.99 -4.18 -4.87
N HIS A 20 -10.31 -5.04 -5.64
CA HIS A 20 -8.89 -4.89 -5.99
C HIS A 20 -7.96 -4.76 -4.77
N HIS A 21 -8.33 -5.36 -3.63
CA HIS A 21 -7.53 -5.42 -2.39
C HIS A 21 -6.37 -6.42 -2.52
N THR A 22 -5.53 -6.21 -3.55
CA THR A 22 -4.47 -7.12 -3.96
C THR A 22 -3.12 -6.43 -4.02
N TYR A 23 -2.07 -7.19 -3.76
CA TYR A 23 -0.70 -6.79 -4.06
C TYR A 23 0.06 -7.94 -4.70
N SER A 24 1.08 -7.61 -5.47
CA SER A 24 2.02 -8.58 -6.02
C SER A 24 3.28 -8.62 -5.17
N THR A 25 3.81 -9.81 -4.94
CA THR A 25 5.06 -10.02 -4.20
C THR A 25 5.67 -11.36 -4.58
N GLU A 26 7.00 -11.41 -4.62
CA GLU A 26 7.77 -12.65 -4.73
C GLU A 26 7.99 -13.31 -3.35
N SER A 27 7.89 -12.52 -2.27
CA SER A 27 8.01 -13.03 -0.91
C SER A 27 6.75 -13.76 -0.47
N ARG A 28 6.91 -15.02 -0.05
CA ARG A 28 5.81 -15.83 0.52
C ARG A 28 5.40 -15.37 1.91
N SER A 29 6.25 -14.65 2.65
CA SER A 29 6.00 -14.17 4.01
C SER A 29 5.54 -12.71 4.10
N LEU A 30 5.67 -11.93 3.03
CA LEU A 30 5.22 -10.53 3.02
C LEU A 30 3.69 -10.43 3.16
N VAL A 31 3.26 -9.60 4.11
CA VAL A 31 1.89 -9.12 4.27
C VAL A 31 1.92 -7.60 4.26
N MET A 32 1.15 -6.98 3.37
CA MET A 32 1.02 -5.53 3.31
C MET A 32 -0.39 -5.08 2.97
N TYR A 33 -0.72 -3.87 3.38
CA TYR A 33 -1.86 -3.11 2.92
C TYR A 33 -1.58 -1.62 3.12
N PHE A 34 -2.36 -0.76 2.47
CA PHE A 34 -2.38 0.65 2.79
C PHE A 34 -3.80 1.21 2.70
N MET A 35 -4.00 2.35 3.35
CA MET A 35 -5.20 3.15 3.25
C MET A 35 -4.84 4.59 2.90
N ILE A 36 -5.74 5.30 2.23
CA ILE A 36 -5.67 6.74 2.01
C ILE A 36 -7.01 7.33 2.45
N ASN A 37 -6.98 8.26 3.41
CA ASN A 37 -8.19 8.85 4.00
C ASN A 37 -9.20 7.76 4.45
N ASP A 38 -8.69 6.74 5.16
CA ASP A 38 -9.45 5.58 5.67
C ASP A 38 -10.05 4.64 4.61
N LEU A 39 -9.76 4.87 3.32
CA LEU A 39 -10.14 3.97 2.22
C LEU A 39 -9.02 2.98 1.92
N PHE A 40 -9.36 1.69 1.83
CA PHE A 40 -8.39 0.64 1.51
C PHE A 40 -7.87 0.72 0.07
N MET A 41 -6.62 0.28 -0.12
CA MET A 41 -5.99 0.11 -1.42
C MET A 41 -6.94 -0.56 -2.44
N GLY A 42 -7.04 -0.04 -3.66
CA GLY A 42 -8.02 -0.51 -4.66
C GLY A 42 -9.31 0.30 -4.69
N SER A 43 -9.57 1.14 -3.67
CA SER A 43 -10.67 2.09 -3.67
C SER A 43 -10.36 3.37 -4.48
N SER A 44 -11.42 4.07 -4.89
CA SER A 44 -11.32 5.42 -5.46
C SER A 44 -11.37 6.49 -4.36
N ILE A 45 -10.59 7.55 -4.52
CA ILE A 45 -10.56 8.71 -3.60
C ILE A 45 -11.21 9.90 -4.30
N ASP A 46 -11.80 10.82 -3.53
CA ASP A 46 -12.32 12.07 -4.08
C ASP A 46 -11.17 12.92 -4.66
N SER A 47 -11.28 13.21 -5.96
CA SER A 47 -10.38 14.07 -6.73
C SER A 47 -10.23 15.50 -6.18
N GLN A 48 -11.18 15.96 -5.36
CA GLN A 48 -11.12 17.30 -4.74
C GLN A 48 -10.42 17.31 -3.37
N SER A 49 -9.95 16.16 -2.89
CA SER A 49 -9.24 16.05 -1.61
C SER A 49 -7.97 16.87 -1.63
N LYS A 50 -7.88 17.88 -0.75
CA LYS A 50 -6.70 18.74 -0.60
C LYS A 50 -5.56 18.08 0.17
N GLU A 51 -5.88 17.09 1.00
CA GLU A 51 -4.91 16.33 1.79
C GLU A 51 -5.24 14.84 1.69
N LEU A 52 -4.21 14.04 1.48
CA LEU A 52 -4.23 12.59 1.47
C LEU A 52 -3.43 12.06 2.67
N ASN A 53 -4.10 11.33 3.54
CA ASN A 53 -3.53 10.69 4.71
C ASN A 53 -3.25 9.22 4.43
N PHE A 54 -2.00 8.90 4.12
CA PHE A 54 -1.54 7.53 3.88
C PHE A 54 -1.29 6.84 5.22
N LEU A 55 -1.85 5.63 5.37
CA LEU A 55 -1.43 4.66 6.37
C LEU A 55 -0.92 3.41 5.66
N ILE A 56 0.36 3.12 5.79
CA ILE A 56 1.01 1.97 5.16
C ILE A 56 1.38 0.96 6.24
N PHE A 57 1.01 -0.30 6.03
CA PHE A 57 1.43 -1.42 6.84
C PHE A 57 2.17 -2.44 5.98
N ALA A 58 3.36 -2.85 6.42
CA ALA A 58 4.11 -3.94 5.82
C ALA A 58 4.76 -4.79 6.90
N LYS A 59 4.70 -6.11 6.75
CA LYS A 59 5.34 -7.09 7.62
C LYS A 59 5.86 -8.25 6.79
N ASP A 60 7.11 -8.62 6.99
CA ASP A 60 7.68 -9.84 6.43
C ASP A 60 8.44 -10.58 7.53
N THR A 61 8.08 -11.84 7.77
CA THR A 61 8.69 -12.66 8.83
C THR A 61 10.08 -13.18 8.48
N ASN A 62 10.44 -13.21 7.19
CA ASN A 62 11.66 -13.85 6.71
C ASN A 62 12.66 -12.81 6.19
N ASN A 63 12.18 -11.72 5.60
CA ASN A 63 13.03 -10.70 4.99
C ASN A 63 12.88 -9.36 5.71
N LYS A 64 13.95 -8.53 5.67
CA LYS A 64 13.91 -7.17 6.18
C LYS A 64 13.30 -6.25 5.14
N ILE A 65 12.43 -5.34 5.56
CA ILE A 65 11.97 -4.23 4.73
C ILE A 65 13.08 -3.19 4.72
N ILE A 66 13.69 -2.98 3.55
CA ILE A 66 14.77 -2.00 3.36
C ILE A 66 14.22 -0.64 2.92
N GLU A 67 13.12 -0.65 2.17
CA GLU A 67 12.57 0.57 1.58
C GLU A 67 11.05 0.48 1.34
N ILE A 68 10.37 1.61 1.50
CA ILE A 68 8.98 1.82 1.09
C ILE A 68 8.92 3.04 0.18
N GLN A 69 8.29 2.91 -0.97
CA GLN A 69 8.01 3.98 -1.92
C GLN A 69 6.50 4.17 -2.10
N ILE A 70 6.08 5.43 -2.18
CA ILE A 70 4.77 5.83 -2.65
C ILE A 70 4.98 6.36 -4.07
N ILE A 71 4.31 5.73 -5.03
CA ILE A 71 4.44 6.01 -6.46
C ILE A 71 3.10 6.53 -6.97
N SER A 72 3.15 7.58 -7.77
CA SER A 72 2.00 8.19 -8.42
C SER A 72 2.17 8.13 -9.95
N ASN A 73 1.39 8.92 -10.67
CA ASN A 73 1.35 8.96 -12.13
C ASN A 73 2.75 8.98 -12.78
N ASN A 74 2.85 8.33 -13.94
CA ASN A 74 4.08 8.20 -14.73
C ASN A 74 5.25 7.49 -13.99
N GLY A 75 4.96 6.79 -12.88
CA GLY A 75 5.99 6.11 -12.09
C GLY A 75 6.80 7.05 -11.20
N ILE A 76 6.31 8.27 -10.95
CA ILE A 76 6.99 9.26 -10.10
C ILE A 76 6.90 8.80 -8.64
N VAL A 77 8.05 8.77 -7.97
CA VAL A 77 8.13 8.46 -6.54
C VAL A 77 7.87 9.75 -5.75
N ILE A 78 6.67 9.90 -5.19
CA ILE A 78 6.28 11.07 -4.40
C ILE A 78 6.81 11.00 -2.97
N LYS A 79 7.09 9.80 -2.47
CA LYS A 79 7.72 9.59 -1.17
C LYS A 79 8.55 8.33 -1.16
N LYS A 80 9.73 8.40 -0.55
CA LYS A 80 10.64 7.28 -0.36
C LYS A 80 11.17 7.27 1.08
N ILE A 81 11.13 6.11 1.72
CA ILE A 81 11.75 5.87 3.03
C ILE A 81 12.70 4.68 2.87
N SER A 82 14.00 4.91 3.05
CA SER A 82 15.05 3.90 2.95
C SER A 82 15.66 3.60 4.32
N ASN A 83 16.54 2.60 4.36
CA ASN A 83 17.31 2.19 5.55
C ASN A 83 16.42 1.82 6.74
N LEU A 84 15.23 1.26 6.49
CA LEU A 84 14.32 0.82 7.54
C LEU A 84 14.92 -0.35 8.32
N ASN A 85 15.37 -1.40 7.63
CA ASN A 85 15.92 -2.63 8.21
C ASN A 85 15.01 -3.26 9.29
N LEU A 86 13.70 -3.26 9.03
CA LEU A 86 12.68 -3.74 9.96
C LEU A 86 11.88 -4.88 9.33
N ASN A 87 11.48 -5.88 10.12
CA ASN A 87 10.53 -6.91 9.67
C ASN A 87 9.07 -6.43 9.69
N ARG A 88 8.79 -5.28 10.33
CA ARG A 88 7.45 -4.73 10.48
C ARG A 88 7.52 -3.21 10.46
N VAL A 89 6.71 -2.58 9.62
CA VAL A 89 6.62 -1.13 9.45
C VAL A 89 5.15 -0.73 9.46
N ARG A 90 4.83 0.29 10.28
CA ARG A 90 3.59 1.05 10.20
C ARG A 90 3.99 2.51 9.98
N TYR A 91 3.62 3.07 8.84
CA TYR A 91 4.06 4.39 8.41
C TYR A 91 2.86 5.28 8.08
N ILE A 92 2.93 6.54 8.51
CA ILE A 92 1.90 7.55 8.26
C ILE A 92 2.54 8.68 7.46
N TYR A 93 1.87 9.12 6.41
CA TYR A 93 2.33 10.22 5.57
C TYR A 93 1.16 11.09 5.10
N LYS A 94 1.35 12.40 5.22
CA LYS A 94 0.41 13.41 4.71
C LYS A 94 0.94 13.97 3.40
N HIS A 95 0.06 14.10 2.42
CA HIS A 95 0.42 14.54 1.08
C HIS A 95 -0.65 15.46 0.52
N GLU A 96 -0.22 16.58 -0.07
CA GLU A 96 -1.08 17.43 -0.90
C GLU A 96 -0.91 16.97 -2.35
N PRO A 97 -1.97 16.44 -3.00
CA PRO A 97 -1.85 15.84 -4.32
C PRO A 97 -1.65 16.90 -5.41
N GLU A 98 -0.74 16.65 -6.35
CA GLU A 98 -0.62 17.47 -7.56
C GLU A 98 -1.77 17.15 -8.54
N ASN A 99 -2.11 18.11 -9.42
CA ASN A 99 -3.24 17.99 -10.36
C ASN A 99 -3.14 16.79 -11.33
N ASN A 100 -1.95 16.23 -11.51
CA ASN A 100 -1.69 15.09 -12.40
C ASN A 100 -1.75 13.73 -11.66
N GLU A 101 -1.92 13.72 -10.34
CA GLU A 101 -1.92 12.51 -9.51
C GLU A 101 -3.31 11.87 -9.45
N ARG A 102 -3.48 10.78 -10.19
CA ARG A 102 -4.76 10.07 -10.38
C ARG A 102 -4.80 8.70 -9.70
N TRP A 103 -3.64 8.12 -9.40
CA TRP A 103 -3.54 6.82 -8.73
C TRP A 103 -2.28 6.75 -7.89
N TYR A 104 -2.31 5.88 -6.88
CA TYR A 104 -1.19 5.67 -5.96
C TYR A 104 -0.91 4.19 -5.80
N VAL A 105 0.37 3.83 -5.78
CA VAL A 105 0.86 2.47 -5.52
C VAL A 105 1.94 2.51 -4.46
N ILE A 106 1.87 1.56 -3.52
CA ILE A 106 2.93 1.34 -2.54
C ILE A 106 3.85 0.22 -3.01
N LYS A 107 5.14 0.53 -3.14
CA LYS A 107 6.18 -0.46 -3.42
C LYS A 107 7.01 -0.70 -2.17
N VAL A 108 7.13 -1.96 -1.76
CA VAL A 108 7.97 -2.40 -0.64
C VAL A 108 9.15 -3.15 -1.22
N ILE A 109 10.37 -2.76 -0.84
CA ILE A 109 11.60 -3.45 -1.21
C ILE A 109 12.11 -4.21 0.01
N LEU A 110 12.44 -5.46 -0.21
CA LEU A 110 12.97 -6.39 0.79
C LEU A 110 14.46 -6.64 0.52
N GLU A 111 15.17 -7.10 1.55
CA GLU A 111 16.48 -7.74 1.42
C GLU A 111 16.40 -9.08 0.68
#